data_AF-A0A934YT96-F1
#
_entry.id   AF-A0A934YT96-F1
#
_cell.length_a   1.000
_cell.length_b   1.000
_cell.length_c   1.000
_cell.angle_alpha   90.00
_cell.angle_beta   90.00
_cell.angle_gamma   90.00
#
_symmetry.space_group_name_H-M   'P 1'
#
loop_
_entity.id
_entity.type
_entity.pdbx_description
1 polymer ?
#
loop_
_entity_poly.entity_id
_entity_poly.type
_entity_poly.pdbx_seq_one_letter_code
_entity_poly.pdbx_strand_id
1 'polypeptide(L)'
;MGKIKAKAGTPVYGQLLSLINRKDFHNAVVETGADFAVKKLNTWTLMGSMIFAVLQRTSGLRELTSGLAGYSEGLKHLGFTHLPKRSTVSDANKKRPPELFARVFADIYRRYRHYLSDSSLPKNERWLRNLFLVDSTTITLFKEIMKACGRTPADGKRKGGGEGPHGYAPY
;
A
#
# COMPACT_ATOMS: atom_id res chain seq x y z
N MET A 1 13.77 -13.27 26.33
CA MET A 1 14.20 -13.62 24.96
C MET A 1 13.08 -14.41 24.27
N GLY A 2 12.25 -13.80 23.43
CA GLY A 2 11.23 -14.53 22.67
C GLY A 2 11.76 -14.90 21.29
N LYS A 3 12.22 -16.14 21.09
CA LYS A 3 12.59 -16.62 19.75
C LYS A 3 11.34 -16.52 18.86
N ILE A 4 11.44 -15.84 17.70
CA ILE A 4 10.43 -15.96 16.64
C ILE A 4 10.56 -17.38 16.11
N LYS A 5 9.81 -18.32 16.70
CA LYS A 5 9.75 -19.69 16.22
C LYS A 5 8.93 -19.68 14.94
N ALA A 6 9.58 -19.88 13.80
CA ALA A 6 8.89 -20.21 12.57
C ALA A 6 8.04 -21.46 12.84
N LYS A 7 6.71 -21.30 12.86
CA LYS A 7 5.79 -22.42 13.00
C LYS A 7 5.69 -23.07 11.63
N ALA A 8 6.24 -24.29 11.50
CA ALA A 8 6.09 -25.09 10.29
C ALA A 8 4.59 -25.17 9.91
N GLY A 9 4.27 -24.95 8.63
CA GLY A 9 2.89 -24.91 8.15
C GLY A 9 2.17 -23.56 8.26
N THR A 10 2.75 -22.55 8.92
CA THR A 10 2.18 -21.18 8.90
C THR A 10 2.73 -20.41 7.69
N PRO A 11 1.88 -19.82 6.84
CA PRO A 11 2.33 -18.99 5.74
C PRO A 11 3.22 -17.83 6.16
N VAL A 12 4.16 -17.42 5.30
CA VAL A 12 5.06 -16.27 5.55
C VAL A 12 4.26 -15.01 5.91
N TYR A 13 3.16 -14.76 5.20
CA TYR A 13 2.26 -13.65 5.51
C TYR A 13 1.71 -13.71 6.95
N GLY A 14 1.33 -14.91 7.41
CA GLY A 14 0.88 -15.11 8.79
C GLY A 14 1.98 -14.92 9.83
N GLN A 15 3.21 -15.33 9.50
CA GLN A 15 4.38 -15.09 10.34
C GLN A 15 4.67 -13.59 10.45
N LEU A 16 4.55 -12.83 9.36
CA LEU A 16 4.71 -11.37 9.38
C LEU A 16 3.64 -10.69 10.23
N LEU A 17 2.36 -11.06 10.08
CA LEU A 17 1.30 -10.52 10.93
C LEU A 17 1.50 -10.87 12.41
N SER A 18 2.12 -12.00 12.72
CA SER A 18 2.41 -12.40 14.11
C SER A 18 3.44 -11.51 14.82
N LEU A 19 4.21 -10.69 14.07
CA LEU A 19 5.07 -9.67 14.64
C LEU A 19 4.27 -8.53 15.28
N ILE A 20 3.02 -8.35 14.88
CA ILE A 20 2.12 -7.39 15.50
C ILE A 20 1.47 -8.05 16.71
N ASN A 21 1.79 -7.56 17.91
CA ASN A 21 1.14 -8.05 19.11
C ASN A 21 -0.35 -7.69 19.09
N ARG A 22 -1.20 -8.73 19.11
CA ARG A 22 -2.65 -8.60 19.03
C ARG A 22 -3.26 -7.78 20.16
N LYS A 23 -2.72 -7.89 21.37
CA LYS A 23 -3.22 -7.18 22.54
C LYS A 23 -2.91 -5.69 22.43
N ASP A 24 -1.67 -5.35 22.12
CA ASP A 24 -1.26 -3.95 21.94
C ASP A 24 -2.03 -3.28 20.79
N PHE A 25 -2.21 -4.01 19.69
CA PHE A 25 -3.02 -3.55 18.56
C PHE A 25 -4.47 -3.28 18.97
N HIS A 26 -5.09 -4.22 19.71
CA HIS A 26 -6.46 -4.05 20.17
C HIS A 26 -6.60 -2.82 21.09
N ASN A 27 -5.66 -2.62 22.01
CA ASN A 27 -5.64 -1.44 22.87
C ASN A 27 -5.54 -0.16 22.03
N ALA A 28 -4.67 -0.12 21.02
CA ALA A 28 -4.56 1.03 20.12
C ALA A 28 -5.87 1.29 19.34
N VAL A 29 -6.59 0.26 18.92
CA VAL A 29 -7.91 0.39 18.26
C VAL A 29 -8.94 0.99 19.20
N VAL A 30 -8.97 0.56 20.46
CA VAL A 30 -9.91 1.07 21.47
C VAL A 30 -9.59 2.53 21.81
N GLU A 31 -8.33 2.84 22.09
CA GLU A 31 -7.87 4.20 22.45
C GLU A 31 -8.13 5.22 21.34
N THR A 32 -7.96 4.84 20.08
CA THR A 32 -8.19 5.71 18.92
C THR A 32 -9.62 5.72 18.42
N GLY A 33 -10.49 4.84 18.97
CA GLY A 33 -11.85 4.66 18.47
C GLY A 33 -11.91 4.20 17.01
N ALA A 34 -10.86 3.55 16.49
CA ALA A 34 -10.74 3.23 15.06
C ALA A 34 -11.85 2.31 14.52
N ASP A 35 -12.43 1.48 15.39
CA ASP A 35 -13.55 0.60 15.06
C ASP A 35 -14.93 1.14 15.49
N PHE A 36 -15.03 2.43 15.87
CA PHE A 36 -16.32 3.06 16.17
C PHE A 36 -17.27 3.00 14.95
N ALA A 37 -18.49 2.50 15.18
CA ALA A 37 -19.52 2.29 14.16
C ALA A 37 -19.11 1.42 12.96
N VAL A 38 -18.08 0.58 13.11
CA VAL A 38 -17.61 -0.31 12.04
C VAL A 38 -18.46 -1.58 11.97
N LYS A 39 -19.10 -1.81 10.82
CA LYS A 39 -20.03 -2.93 10.64
C LYS A 39 -19.41 -4.21 10.05
N LYS A 40 -18.47 -4.08 9.09
CA LYS A 40 -18.03 -5.21 8.25
C LYS A 40 -16.52 -5.38 8.16
N LEU A 41 -15.76 -4.30 8.10
CA LEU A 41 -14.30 -4.35 7.93
C LEU A 41 -13.62 -3.72 9.14
N ASN A 42 -13.33 -4.57 10.13
CA ASN A 42 -12.59 -4.15 11.31
C ASN A 42 -11.16 -3.73 10.95
N THR A 43 -10.55 -3.01 11.87
CA THR A 43 -9.26 -2.38 11.66
C THR A 43 -8.13 -3.40 11.54
N TRP A 44 -8.25 -4.57 12.18
CA TRP A 44 -7.30 -5.67 11.97
C TRP A 44 -7.28 -6.17 10.53
N THR A 45 -8.47 -6.44 9.98
CA THR A 45 -8.62 -6.92 8.59
C THR A 45 -8.13 -5.85 7.61
N LEU A 46 -8.39 -4.57 7.89
CA LEU A 46 -7.88 -3.46 7.08
C LEU A 46 -6.35 -3.39 7.08
N MET A 47 -5.73 -3.39 8.27
CA MET A 47 -4.27 -3.37 8.43
C MET A 47 -3.62 -4.57 7.70
N GLY A 48 -4.16 -5.77 7.91
CA GLY A 48 -3.67 -6.95 7.22
C GLY A 48 -3.77 -6.81 5.70
N SER A 49 -4.89 -6.29 5.19
CA SER A 49 -5.08 -6.03 3.76
C SER A 49 -4.04 -5.05 3.21
N MET A 50 -3.73 -3.98 3.95
CA MET A 50 -2.70 -3.01 3.54
C MET A 50 -1.29 -3.62 3.53
N ILE A 51 -0.96 -4.45 4.52
CA ILE A 51 0.33 -5.17 4.54
C ILE A 51 0.42 -6.14 3.36
N PHE A 52 -0.68 -6.86 3.07
CA PHE A 52 -0.75 -7.73 1.89
C PHE A 52 -0.55 -6.95 0.59
N ALA A 53 -1.16 -5.77 0.46
CA ALA A 53 -1.01 -4.89 -0.70
C ALA A 53 0.46 -4.52 -0.94
N VAL A 54 1.20 -4.17 0.12
CA VAL A 54 2.63 -3.82 0.05
C VAL A 54 3.47 -5.04 -0.34
N LEU A 55 3.24 -6.19 0.30
CA LEU A 55 4.00 -7.41 0.02
C LEU A 55 3.81 -7.92 -1.40
N GLN A 56 2.58 -7.87 -1.90
CA GLN A 56 2.22 -8.30 -3.25
C GLN A 56 2.40 -7.21 -4.31
N ARG A 57 2.84 -6.01 -3.91
CA ARG A 57 3.02 -4.84 -4.79
C ARG A 57 1.77 -4.53 -5.63
N THR A 58 0.60 -4.64 -5.01
CA THR A 58 -0.67 -4.41 -5.71
C THR A 58 -0.77 -2.95 -6.14
N SER A 59 -1.11 -2.73 -7.40
CA SER A 59 -1.24 -1.40 -8.02
C SER A 59 -2.60 -0.73 -7.77
N GLY A 60 -3.56 -1.45 -7.21
CA GLY A 60 -4.87 -0.89 -6.87
C GLY A 60 -5.79 -1.82 -6.09
N LEU A 61 -6.90 -1.26 -5.61
CA LEU A 61 -7.83 -1.96 -4.72
C LEU A 61 -8.49 -3.19 -5.36
N ARG A 62 -8.68 -3.22 -6.68
CA ARG A 62 -9.26 -4.40 -7.37
C ARG A 62 -8.29 -5.58 -7.29
N GLU A 63 -7.03 -5.34 -7.64
CA GLU A 63 -5.96 -6.33 -7.57
C GLU A 63 -5.77 -6.85 -6.15
N LEU A 64 -5.76 -5.94 -5.17
CA LEU A 64 -5.74 -6.30 -3.74
C LEU A 64 -6.87 -7.25 -3.37
N THR A 65 -8.12 -6.92 -3.69
CA THR A 65 -9.26 -7.77 -3.32
C THR A 65 -9.25 -9.13 -4.02
N SER A 66 -8.80 -9.18 -5.28
CA SER A 66 -8.64 -10.44 -6.01
C SER A 66 -7.52 -11.30 -5.40
N GLY A 67 -6.39 -10.71 -5.05
CA GLY A 67 -5.28 -11.40 -4.39
C GLY A 67 -5.66 -11.97 -3.03
N LEU A 68 -6.39 -11.19 -2.21
CA LEU A 68 -6.93 -11.65 -0.94
C LEU A 68 -7.97 -12.77 -1.12
N ALA A 69 -8.76 -12.74 -2.19
CA ALA A 69 -9.75 -13.79 -2.48
C ALA A 69 -9.06 -15.14 -2.74
N GLY A 70 -7.96 -15.12 -3.51
CA GLY A 70 -7.13 -16.30 -3.75
C GLY A 70 -6.46 -16.87 -2.49
N TYR A 71 -6.39 -16.08 -1.40
CA TYR A 71 -5.81 -16.49 -0.13
C TYR A 71 -6.84 -16.71 1.00
N SER A 72 -8.14 -16.72 0.66
CA SER A 72 -9.24 -16.60 1.63
C SER A 72 -9.26 -17.64 2.75
N GLU A 73 -8.82 -18.87 2.48
CA GLU A 73 -8.76 -19.94 3.50
C GLU A 73 -7.72 -19.64 4.59
N GLY A 74 -6.51 -19.22 4.18
CA GLY A 74 -5.44 -18.85 5.13
C GLY A 74 -5.79 -17.62 5.95
N LEU A 75 -6.53 -16.66 5.38
CA LEU A 75 -6.90 -15.41 6.05
C LEU A 75 -7.81 -15.63 7.27
N LYS A 76 -8.69 -16.64 7.25
CA LYS A 76 -9.56 -16.97 8.39
C LYS A 76 -8.75 -17.27 9.65
N HIS A 77 -7.69 -18.08 9.50
CA HIS A 77 -6.78 -18.42 10.59
C HIS A 77 -5.94 -17.23 11.07
N LEU A 78 -5.82 -16.18 10.26
CA LEU A 78 -5.15 -14.93 10.61
C LEU A 78 -6.11 -13.89 11.20
N GLY A 79 -7.36 -14.28 11.49
CA GLY A 79 -8.37 -13.46 12.13
C GLY A 79 -9.01 -12.42 11.21
N PHE A 80 -9.01 -12.67 9.90
CA PHE A 80 -9.85 -11.93 8.96
C PHE A 80 -11.29 -12.43 9.12
N THR A 81 -12.21 -11.54 9.46
CA THR A 81 -13.62 -11.91 9.67
C THR A 81 -14.37 -12.06 8.35
N HIS A 82 -14.02 -11.24 7.36
CA HIS A 82 -14.64 -11.23 6.04
C HIS A 82 -13.61 -10.93 4.96
N LEU A 83 -13.85 -11.43 3.76
CA LEU A 83 -13.08 -11.02 2.60
C LEU A 83 -13.39 -9.54 2.29
N PRO A 84 -12.38 -8.66 2.22
CA PRO A 84 -12.61 -7.24 1.98
C PRO A 84 -13.16 -6.97 0.58
N LYS A 85 -14.18 -6.13 0.47
CA LYS A 85 -14.68 -5.62 -0.82
C LYS A 85 -13.98 -4.31 -1.16
N ARG A 86 -13.81 -4.04 -2.47
CA ARG A 86 -13.07 -2.87 -2.99
C ARG A 86 -13.55 -1.55 -2.39
N SER A 87 -14.86 -1.29 -2.43
CA SER A 87 -15.45 -0.07 -1.87
C SER A 87 -15.29 0.00 -0.36
N THR A 88 -15.47 -1.13 0.34
CA THR A 88 -15.31 -1.20 1.79
C THR A 88 -13.88 -0.89 2.24
N VAL A 89 -12.86 -1.37 1.52
CA VAL A 89 -11.45 -1.04 1.81
C VAL A 89 -11.20 0.45 1.61
N SER A 90 -11.69 1.02 0.50
CA SER A 90 -11.58 2.46 0.22
C SER A 90 -12.21 3.30 1.34
N ASP A 91 -13.46 2.99 1.69
CA ASP A 91 -14.21 3.73 2.71
C ASP A 91 -13.59 3.57 4.10
N ALA A 92 -13.09 2.37 4.43
CA ALA A 92 -12.41 2.13 5.70
C ALA A 92 -11.11 2.92 5.78
N ASN A 93 -10.26 2.88 4.74
CA ASN A 93 -9.02 3.67 4.69
C ASN A 93 -9.27 5.16 4.89
N LYS A 94 -10.33 5.72 4.29
CA LYS A 94 -10.69 7.14 4.48
C LYS A 94 -11.13 7.48 5.90
N LYS A 95 -11.74 6.52 6.60
CA LYS A 95 -12.36 6.73 7.91
C LYS A 95 -11.46 6.35 9.08
N ARG A 96 -10.39 5.58 8.87
CA ARG A 96 -9.54 5.14 9.99
C ARG A 96 -8.58 6.24 10.40
N PRO A 97 -8.49 6.51 11.72
CA PRO A 97 -7.63 7.56 12.23
C PRO A 97 -6.16 7.24 11.90
N PRO A 98 -5.39 8.16 11.29
CA PRO A 98 -3.98 7.95 11.02
C PRO A 98 -3.16 7.70 12.30
N GLU A 99 -3.61 8.22 13.44
CA GLU A 99 -3.00 8.08 14.76
C GLU A 99 -2.85 6.61 15.17
N LEU A 100 -3.82 5.77 14.79
CA LEU A 100 -3.75 4.32 15.00
C LEU A 100 -2.53 3.73 14.31
N PHE A 101 -2.35 4.01 13.02
CA PHE A 101 -1.26 3.43 12.24
C PHE A 101 0.10 3.89 12.76
N ALA A 102 0.20 5.18 13.14
CA ALA A 102 1.38 5.73 13.78
C ALA A 102 1.69 5.02 15.11
N ARG A 103 0.67 4.79 15.95
CA ARG A 103 0.81 4.06 17.22
C ARG A 103 1.26 2.61 17.00
N VAL A 104 0.62 1.88 16.08
CA VAL A 104 0.99 0.50 15.76
C VAL A 104 2.43 0.43 15.25
N PHE A 105 2.82 1.37 14.37
CA PHE A 105 4.21 1.49 13.91
C PHE A 105 5.18 1.70 15.08
N ALA A 106 4.89 2.66 15.97
CA ALA A 106 5.74 2.96 17.12
C ALA A 106 5.87 1.76 18.07
N ASP A 107 4.79 1.01 18.31
CA ASP A 107 4.80 -0.19 19.13
C ASP A 107 5.67 -1.30 18.53
N ILE A 108 5.57 -1.53 17.21
CA ILE A 108 6.42 -2.48 16.49
C ILE A 108 7.88 -2.03 16.55
N TYR A 109 8.15 -0.76 16.23
CA TYR A 109 9.50 -0.20 16.26
C TYR A 109 10.13 -0.34 17.64
N ARG A 110 9.44 0.08 18.70
CA ARG A 110 9.94 -0.02 20.08
C ARG A 110 10.23 -1.46 20.49
N ARG A 111 9.44 -2.42 19.99
CA ARG A 111 9.62 -3.85 20.28
C ARG A 111 10.78 -4.47 19.52
N TYR A 112 11.05 -4.07 18.28
CA TYR A 112 12.02 -4.73 17.41
C TYR A 112 13.26 -3.88 17.08
N ARG A 113 13.33 -2.63 17.54
CA ARG A 113 14.45 -1.70 17.30
C ARG A 113 15.83 -2.27 17.57
N HIS A 114 15.98 -3.16 18.53
CA HIS A 114 17.27 -3.80 18.84
C HIS A 114 17.69 -4.86 17.82
N TYR A 115 16.77 -5.36 17.00
CA TYR A 115 17.05 -6.26 15.87
C TYR A 115 17.27 -5.52 14.54
N LEU A 116 16.84 -4.26 14.42
CA LEU A 116 16.86 -3.51 13.16
C LEU A 116 18.23 -2.85 12.83
N SER A 117 19.28 -3.17 13.59
CA SER A 117 20.66 -2.65 13.47
C SER A 117 20.85 -1.15 13.76
N ASP A 118 22.01 -0.81 14.32
CA ASP A 118 22.28 0.35 15.21
C ASP A 118 22.92 1.58 14.50
N SER A 119 22.74 1.76 13.18
CA SER A 119 23.61 2.70 12.41
C SER A 119 22.97 3.93 11.78
N SER A 120 21.64 4.00 11.61
CA SER A 120 21.05 5.12 10.84
C SER A 120 19.90 5.86 11.53
N LEU A 121 19.29 5.28 12.57
CA LEU A 121 18.14 5.89 13.24
C LEU A 121 18.48 6.15 14.71
N PRO A 122 18.32 7.40 15.19
CA PRO A 122 18.50 7.74 16.58
C PRO A 122 17.74 6.78 17.50
N LYS A 123 18.37 6.41 18.62
CA LYS A 123 17.77 5.55 19.66
C LYS A 123 16.51 6.14 20.31
N ASN A 124 16.15 7.38 20.00
CA ASN A 124 14.93 8.04 20.46
C ASN A 124 13.86 8.08 19.35
N GLU A 125 12.58 8.12 19.72
CA GLU A 125 11.48 8.19 18.73
C GLU A 125 11.39 9.56 18.03
N ARG A 126 12.33 10.49 18.30
CA ARG A 126 12.30 11.86 17.77
C ARG A 126 12.42 11.89 16.25
N TRP A 127 13.11 10.92 15.65
CA TRP A 127 13.21 10.80 14.19
C TRP A 127 11.87 10.54 13.50
N LEU A 128 10.89 9.94 14.19
CA LEU A 128 9.54 9.73 13.63
C LEU A 128 8.83 11.04 13.30
N ARG A 129 9.12 12.10 14.06
CA ARG A 129 8.59 13.44 13.78
C ARG A 129 9.11 14.02 12.47
N ASN A 130 10.26 13.53 12.02
CA ASN A 130 10.92 13.95 10.79
C ASN A 130 10.76 12.91 9.67
N LEU A 131 9.93 11.86 9.87
CA LEU A 131 9.70 10.85 8.86
C LEU A 131 8.75 11.39 7.79
N PHE A 132 9.31 11.77 6.65
CA PHE A 132 8.53 12.12 5.47
C PHE A 132 8.39 10.88 4.58
N LEU A 133 7.16 10.36 4.47
CA LEU A 133 6.82 9.34 3.49
C LEU A 133 6.61 10.03 2.14
N VAL A 134 7.62 9.99 1.28
CA VAL A 134 7.49 10.43 -0.11
C VAL A 134 6.79 9.28 -0.86
N ASP A 135 5.49 9.42 -1.10
CA ASP A 135 4.80 8.52 -2.02
C ASP A 135 5.33 8.80 -3.43
N SER A 136 5.91 7.80 -4.08
CA SER A 136 6.27 7.91 -5.48
C SER A 136 4.99 7.79 -6.32
N THR A 137 4.16 8.83 -6.33
CA THR A 137 3.21 8.96 -7.44
C THR A 137 4.04 9.11 -8.70
N THR A 138 4.05 8.08 -9.55
CA THR A 138 4.49 8.24 -10.94
C THR A 138 3.50 9.19 -11.60
N ILE A 139 3.75 10.49 -11.49
CA ILE A 139 3.08 11.44 -12.37
C ILE A 139 3.58 11.07 -13.75
N THR A 140 2.68 10.59 -14.62
CA THR A 140 2.98 10.34 -16.04
C THR A 140 3.17 11.68 -16.75
N LEU A 141 4.17 12.47 -16.33
CA LEU A 141 4.40 13.84 -16.76
C LEU A 141 5.19 13.91 -18.08
N PHE A 142 5.70 12.78 -18.60
CA PHE A 142 6.73 12.79 -19.64
C PHE A 142 6.35 12.17 -20.99
N LYS A 143 5.05 11.94 -21.26
CA LYS A 143 4.61 11.49 -22.59
C LYS A 143 3.73 12.49 -23.34
N GLU A 144 2.84 13.19 -22.64
CA GLU A 144 1.97 14.21 -23.25
C GLU A 144 2.74 15.50 -23.61
N ILE A 145 3.61 15.99 -22.71
CA ILE A 145 4.44 17.18 -22.99
C ILE A 145 5.42 16.90 -24.14
N MET A 146 5.97 15.68 -24.20
CA MET A 146 6.92 15.27 -25.24
C MET A 146 6.26 14.96 -26.60
N LYS A 147 4.93 14.77 -26.68
CA LYS A 147 4.23 14.63 -27.97
C LYS A 147 4.34 15.92 -28.81
N ALA A 148 4.43 17.08 -28.17
CA ALA A 148 4.56 18.37 -28.83
C ALA A 148 6.02 18.79 -29.11
N CYS A 149 7.01 18.06 -28.56
CA CYS A 149 8.44 18.40 -28.69
C CYS A 149 9.17 17.66 -29.81
N GLY A 150 8.47 16.86 -30.62
CA GLY A 150 9.06 16.25 -31.81
C GLY A 150 9.28 17.29 -32.91
N ARG A 151 10.51 17.43 -33.42
CA ARG A 151 10.78 18.17 -34.65
C ARG A 151 10.00 17.52 -35.80
N THR A 152 9.30 18.33 -36.59
CA THR A 152 8.75 17.89 -37.87
C THR A 152 9.93 17.40 -38.74
N PRO A 153 9.89 16.17 -39.29
CA PRO A 153 10.91 15.72 -40.22
C PRO A 153 11.01 16.70 -41.39
N ALA A 154 12.22 17.03 -41.85
CA ALA A 154 12.41 17.91 -43.01
C ALA A 154 11.75 17.38 -44.29
N ASP A 155 11.52 16.05 -44.34
CA ASP A 155 10.85 15.33 -45.42
C ASP A 155 9.30 15.31 -45.27
N GLY A 156 8.72 15.93 -44.23
CA GLY A 156 7.26 16.05 -44.04
C GLY A 156 6.49 14.74 -43.79
N LYS A 157 7.12 13.57 -43.96
CA LYS A 157 6.45 12.27 -43.83
C LYS A 157 6.25 11.90 -42.36
N ARG A 158 4.99 11.74 -41.96
CA ARG A 158 4.59 11.11 -40.69
C ARG A 158 4.28 9.65 -40.96
N LYS A 159 4.88 8.73 -40.19
CA LYS A 159 4.60 7.29 -40.30
C LYS A 159 3.17 7.02 -39.86
N GLY A 160 2.23 6.96 -40.81
CA GLY A 160 0.83 6.61 -40.55
C GLY A 160 -0.25 7.25 -41.44
N GLY A 161 0.07 8.11 -42.41
CA GLY A 161 -0.92 8.69 -43.33
C GLY A 161 -0.58 8.41 -44.78
N GLY A 162 -1.48 7.77 -45.52
CA GLY A 162 -1.32 7.49 -46.95
C GLY A 162 -1.19 8.76 -47.79
N GLU A 163 -0.38 8.67 -48.84
CA GLU A 163 -0.20 9.71 -49.85
C GLU A 163 -1.51 9.93 -50.62
N GLY A 164 -2.03 11.17 -50.59
CA GLY A 164 -3.17 11.65 -51.38
C GLY A 164 -2.77 12.85 -52.23
N PRO A 165 -3.30 13.00 -53.45
CA PRO A 165 -2.59 13.67 -54.55
C PRO A 165 -2.72 15.20 -54.56
N HIS A 166 -1.63 15.82 -55.04
CA HIS A 166 -1.55 17.03 -55.86
C HIS A 166 -2.61 18.14 -55.76
N GLY A 167 -2.10 19.33 -55.43
CA GLY A 167 -2.39 20.56 -56.18
C GLY A 167 -3.57 21.39 -55.69
N TYR A 168 -3.28 22.64 -55.27
CA TYR A 168 -3.79 23.89 -55.84
C TYR A 168 -3.46 25.03 -54.87
N ALA A 169 -2.59 25.96 -55.30
CA ALA A 169 -2.48 27.29 -54.72
C ALA A 169 -3.70 28.14 -55.13
N PRO A 170 -4.05 29.18 -54.36
CA PRO A 170 -3.88 30.51 -54.96
C PRO A 170 -3.50 31.64 -53.97
N TYR A 171 -2.77 32.61 -54.55
CA TYR A 171 -2.37 33.97 -54.15
C TYR A 171 -1.56 34.18 -52.86
#